data_AF-A0A7C5P101-F1
#
_entry.id   AF-A0A7C5P101-F1
#
_cell.length_a   1.000
_cell.length_b   1.000
_cell.length_c   1.000
_cell.angle_alpha   90.00
_cell.angle_beta   90.00
_cell.angle_gamma   90.00
#
_symmetry.space_group_name_H-M   'P 1'
#
loop_
_entity.id
_entity.type
_entity.pdbx_description
1 polymer ?
#
loop_
_entity_poly.entity_id
_entity_poly.type
_entity_poly.pdbx_seq_one_letter_code
_entity_poly.pdbx_strand_id
1 'polypeptide(L)'
;MLETEVFKPQRIKVGGYAMSGKLGHVVRKDRRMALLKRAGLFSNDTQGATIVRATTVEDLLAAYKLTHDVFVEQGYINPDVTGIRIRPFEALAETATFVAKGREGIVGVTTVAIDSKDMGLPTDKSFAEELDSLRKDGRIICEGTNWLVAPSHRSSAVMSELMRCSFAHAVKNGCTDFIGTVSPGHARFYNLLGFETIGSQRSYSDEIDDQVVLVRLDLLGLGERFKDVKPDDEGVEGFLKKYYIADNPYHRYISTWQMLSDRLFDDPDKLREMFVDIGNFLPRCDANTLETVASRWGNEML
;
A
#
# COMPACT_ATOMS: atom_id res chain seq x y z
N MET A 1 21.95 11.21 4.59
CA MET A 1 21.72 12.66 4.40
C MET A 1 20.78 12.93 3.21
N LEU A 2 19.66 12.19 3.12
CA LEU A 2 18.48 12.46 2.27
C LEU A 2 17.19 11.96 2.98
N GLU A 3 17.26 11.78 4.29
CA GLU A 3 16.07 11.84 5.14
C GLU A 3 15.74 13.33 5.30
N THR A 4 14.48 13.70 5.11
CA THR A 4 13.86 15.00 5.46
C THR A 4 13.58 16.07 4.39
N GLU A 5 13.84 15.92 3.08
CA GLU A 5 13.62 17.05 2.15
C GLU A 5 12.23 17.17 1.49
N VAL A 6 11.38 16.14 1.45
CA VAL A 6 10.08 16.28 0.75
C VAL A 6 8.95 16.76 1.68
N PHE A 7 9.06 16.60 3.01
CA PHE A 7 7.93 16.86 3.93
C PHE A 7 8.30 17.40 5.33
N LYS A 8 9.26 18.33 5.45
CA LYS A 8 9.36 19.13 6.68
C LYS A 8 8.32 20.26 6.70
N PRO A 9 7.51 20.43 7.77
CA PRO A 9 6.64 21.59 7.91
C PRO A 9 7.51 22.82 8.19
N GLN A 10 7.61 23.74 7.23
CA GLN A 10 8.23 25.04 7.48
C GLN A 10 7.33 25.86 8.42
N ARG A 11 7.85 26.22 9.60
CA ARG A 11 7.32 27.34 10.38
C ARG A 11 7.58 28.63 9.59
N ILE A 12 6.55 29.15 8.95
CA ILE A 12 6.58 30.51 8.39
C ILE A 12 6.42 31.47 9.57
N LYS A 13 7.46 32.26 9.87
CA LYS A 13 7.30 33.47 10.69
C LYS A 13 6.38 34.42 9.94
N VAL A 14 5.20 34.68 10.49
CA VAL A 14 4.28 35.70 9.97
C VAL A 14 4.82 37.06 10.39
N GLY A 15 5.65 37.66 9.53
CA GLY A 15 5.90 39.11 9.55
C GLY A 15 4.67 39.81 9.00
N GLY A 16 4.09 40.71 9.78
CA GLY A 16 2.85 41.38 9.46
C GLY A 16 2.94 42.24 8.21
N TYR A 17 1.94 42.10 7.33
CA TYR A 17 1.46 43.17 6.46
C TYR A 17 -0.03 42.91 6.20
N ALA A 18 -0.86 43.91 6.53
CA ALA A 18 -2.29 43.90 6.27
C ALA A 18 -2.53 44.09 4.77
N MET A 19 -3.32 43.21 4.14
CA MET A 19 -4.04 43.49 2.90
C MET A 19 -5.34 42.68 2.87
N SER A 20 -6.45 43.42 2.73
CA SER A 20 -7.81 42.96 2.50
C SER A 20 -7.96 42.26 1.15
N GLY A 21 -8.75 41.18 1.08
CA GLY A 21 -9.25 40.65 -0.20
C GLY A 21 -9.62 39.17 -0.16
N LYS A 22 -10.91 38.87 -0.32
CA LYS A 22 -11.48 37.52 -0.41
C LYS A 22 -10.86 36.74 -1.58
N LEU A 23 -10.11 35.66 -1.32
CA LEU A 23 -9.81 34.61 -2.31
C LEU A 23 -9.52 33.28 -1.58
N GLY A 24 -10.58 32.52 -1.29
CA GLY A 24 -10.51 31.26 -0.54
C GLY A 24 -10.79 30.05 -1.43
N HIS A 25 -9.90 29.05 -1.33
CA HIS A 25 -10.06 27.63 -1.68
C HIS A 25 -9.59 27.05 -3.03
N VAL A 26 -9.61 27.73 -4.18
CA VAL A 26 -9.31 27.05 -5.47
C VAL A 26 -7.81 26.94 -5.79
N VAL A 27 -6.96 27.87 -5.37
CA VAL A 27 -5.57 28.01 -5.91
C VAL A 27 -4.51 27.10 -5.24
N ARG A 28 -4.80 26.46 -4.09
CA ARG A 28 -3.77 25.74 -3.29
C ARG A 28 -3.55 24.27 -3.69
N LYS A 29 -4.55 23.55 -4.21
CA LYS A 29 -4.43 22.11 -4.54
C LYS A 29 -3.61 21.87 -5.81
N ASP A 30 -3.77 22.73 -6.82
CA ASP A 30 -3.08 22.58 -8.11
C ASP A 30 -1.57 22.78 -8.02
N ARG A 31 -1.11 23.74 -7.20
CA ARG A 31 0.33 23.96 -6.94
C ARG A 31 1.00 22.73 -6.35
N ARG A 32 0.29 21.97 -5.52
CA ARG A 32 0.85 20.79 -4.85
C ARG A 32 0.93 19.59 -5.79
N MET A 33 -0.08 19.38 -6.63
CA MET A 33 0.00 18.38 -7.69
C MET A 33 1.17 18.66 -8.65
N ALA A 34 1.40 19.94 -8.99
CA ALA A 34 2.57 20.32 -9.77
C ALA A 34 3.90 20.00 -9.08
N LEU A 35 4.00 20.17 -7.75
CA LEU A 35 5.19 19.78 -6.98
C LEU A 35 5.41 18.26 -6.98
N LEU A 36 4.36 17.45 -6.81
CA LEU A 36 4.48 16.00 -6.84
C LEU A 36 4.93 15.51 -8.23
N LYS A 37 4.38 16.09 -9.30
CA LYS A 37 4.83 15.82 -10.67
C LYS A 37 6.31 16.17 -10.88
N ARG A 38 6.76 17.29 -10.35
CA ARG A 38 8.19 17.68 -10.39
C ARG A 38 9.09 16.75 -9.57
N ALA A 39 8.57 16.15 -8.51
CA ALA A 39 9.27 15.13 -7.72
C ALA A 39 9.25 13.73 -8.37
N GLY A 40 8.73 13.61 -9.61
CA GLY A 40 8.69 12.35 -10.37
C GLY A 40 7.41 11.52 -10.17
N LEU A 41 6.61 11.83 -9.15
CA LEU A 41 5.33 11.14 -8.89
C LEU A 41 4.30 11.50 -9.96
N PHE A 42 3.47 10.55 -10.38
CA PHE A 42 2.46 10.72 -11.44
C PHE A 42 3.03 11.11 -12.82
N SER A 43 4.34 10.92 -13.02
CA SER A 43 4.93 10.82 -14.36
C SER A 43 4.76 9.38 -14.88
N ASN A 44 5.24 9.13 -16.10
CA ASN A 44 5.33 7.77 -16.64
C ASN A 44 6.74 7.17 -16.49
N ASP A 45 7.65 7.89 -15.82
CA ASP A 45 9.05 7.48 -15.71
C ASP A 45 9.29 6.68 -14.44
N THR A 46 9.33 5.37 -14.58
CA THR A 46 9.70 4.41 -13.53
C THR A 46 11.21 4.17 -13.46
N GLN A 47 12.03 4.94 -14.19
CA GLN A 47 13.48 4.77 -14.32
C GLN A 47 13.88 3.35 -14.77
N GLY A 48 13.07 2.78 -15.67
CA GLY A 48 13.27 1.45 -16.23
C GLY A 48 12.69 0.31 -15.39
N ALA A 49 12.04 0.59 -14.26
CA ALA A 49 11.38 -0.44 -13.46
C ALA A 49 10.02 -0.85 -14.06
N THR A 50 9.71 -2.14 -14.03
CA THR A 50 8.41 -2.68 -14.47
C THR A 50 7.58 -3.11 -13.27
N ILE A 51 6.31 -2.70 -13.21
CA ILE A 51 5.39 -3.10 -12.15
C ILE A 51 4.73 -4.44 -12.47
N VAL A 52 4.86 -5.40 -11.57
CA VAL A 52 4.26 -6.74 -11.68
C VAL A 52 3.79 -7.26 -10.32
N ARG A 53 2.91 -8.27 -10.29
CA ARG A 53 2.72 -9.08 -9.09
C ARG A 53 3.88 -10.06 -8.95
N ALA A 54 4.43 -10.19 -7.74
CA ALA A 54 5.35 -11.26 -7.40
C ALA A 54 4.59 -12.60 -7.45
N THR A 55 5.04 -13.52 -8.30
CA THR A 55 4.36 -14.82 -8.54
C THR A 55 5.35 -16.00 -8.52
N THR A 56 6.55 -15.76 -8.01
CA THR A 56 7.58 -16.79 -7.78
C THR A 56 8.14 -16.63 -6.37
N VAL A 57 8.74 -17.69 -5.84
CA VAL A 57 9.40 -17.68 -4.53
C VAL A 57 10.50 -16.63 -4.51
N GLU A 58 11.29 -16.52 -5.58
CA GLU A 58 12.40 -15.57 -5.69
C GLU A 58 11.92 -14.12 -5.63
N ASP A 59 10.82 -13.80 -6.31
CA ASP A 59 10.25 -12.45 -6.30
C ASP A 59 9.73 -12.07 -4.90
N LEU A 60 9.03 -13.00 -4.23
CA LEU A 60 8.47 -12.76 -2.90
C LEU A 60 9.58 -12.61 -1.86
N LEU A 61 10.56 -13.51 -1.85
CA LEU A 61 11.71 -13.43 -0.95
C LEU A 61 12.50 -12.14 -1.17
N ALA A 62 12.75 -11.75 -2.42
CA ALA A 62 13.44 -10.49 -2.72
C ALA A 62 12.62 -9.27 -2.26
N ALA A 63 11.30 -9.28 -2.41
CA ALA A 63 10.43 -8.21 -1.93
C ALA A 63 10.43 -8.10 -0.40
N TYR A 64 10.33 -9.23 0.30
CA TYR A 64 10.29 -9.27 1.76
C TYR A 64 11.65 -8.99 2.41
N LYS A 65 12.75 -9.35 1.74
CA LYS A 65 14.09 -8.92 2.13
C LYS A 65 14.27 -7.41 1.99
N LEU A 66 13.88 -6.83 0.85
CA LEU A 66 13.95 -5.38 0.68
C LEU A 66 13.06 -4.65 1.70
N THR A 67 11.88 -5.19 1.99
CA THR A 67 10.99 -4.66 3.03
C THR A 67 11.64 -4.66 4.39
N HIS A 68 12.24 -5.80 4.78
CA HIS A 68 13.00 -5.92 6.02
C HIS A 68 14.10 -4.87 6.10
N ASP A 69 15.01 -4.85 5.13
CA ASP A 69 16.21 -4.00 5.16
C ASP A 69 15.83 -2.51 5.27
N VAL A 70 14.86 -2.06 4.49
CA VAL A 70 14.39 -0.66 4.53
C VAL A 70 13.70 -0.33 5.86
N PHE A 71 12.88 -1.23 6.40
CA PHE A 71 12.13 -0.95 7.62
C PHE A 71 13.03 -0.98 8.86
N VAL A 72 14.05 -1.85 8.88
CA VAL A 72 15.10 -1.84 9.91
C VAL A 72 15.92 -0.55 9.82
N GLU A 73 16.36 -0.14 8.62
CA GLU A 73 17.13 1.10 8.43
C GLU A 73 16.35 2.32 8.92
N GLN A 74 15.03 2.35 8.70
CA GLN A 74 14.16 3.44 9.13
C GLN A 74 13.68 3.32 10.59
N GLY A 75 14.02 2.22 11.28
CA GLY A 75 13.67 2.01 12.68
C GLY A 75 12.20 1.67 12.94
N TYR A 76 11.45 1.19 11.93
CA TYR A 76 10.04 0.77 12.10
C TYR A 76 9.89 -0.65 12.66
N ILE A 77 10.92 -1.49 12.51
CA ILE A 77 10.94 -2.86 13.03
C ILE A 77 12.31 -3.18 13.63
N ASN A 78 12.31 -4.13 14.57
CA ASN A 78 13.54 -4.79 14.99
C ASN A 78 14.04 -5.74 13.89
N PRO A 79 15.36 -5.91 13.72
CA PRO A 79 15.90 -6.84 12.73
C PRO A 79 15.51 -8.28 13.07
N ASP A 80 15.08 -9.02 12.05
CA ASP A 80 14.81 -10.44 12.15
C ASP A 80 16.06 -11.26 11.77
N VAL A 81 16.27 -12.40 12.45
CA VAL A 81 17.44 -13.27 12.21
C VAL A 81 17.51 -13.82 10.79
N THR A 82 16.37 -13.96 10.12
CA THR A 82 16.29 -14.41 8.72
C THR A 82 16.65 -13.31 7.72
N GLY A 83 16.67 -12.05 8.15
CA GLY A 83 16.83 -10.89 7.26
C GLY A 83 15.65 -10.67 6.31
N ILE A 84 14.49 -11.29 6.60
CA ILE A 84 13.30 -11.26 5.76
C ILE A 84 12.10 -10.95 6.63
N ARG A 85 11.19 -10.10 6.13
CA ARG A 85 9.96 -9.75 6.84
C ARG A 85 8.76 -10.44 6.22
N ILE A 86 8.30 -11.52 6.87
CA ILE A 86 7.07 -12.22 6.53
C ILE A 86 6.12 -12.23 7.73
N ARG A 87 4.87 -11.88 7.48
CA ARG A 87 3.73 -11.84 8.40
C ARG A 87 2.67 -12.86 7.99
N PRO A 88 1.79 -13.25 8.93
CA PRO A 88 0.64 -14.11 8.69
C PRO A 88 -0.13 -13.88 7.39
N PHE A 89 -0.47 -12.63 7.10
CA PHE A 89 -1.29 -12.27 5.94
C PHE A 89 -0.62 -12.60 4.60
N GLU A 90 0.71 -12.60 4.54
CA GLU A 90 1.46 -12.89 3.32
C GLU A 90 1.43 -14.40 2.97
N ALA A 91 1.01 -15.26 3.90
CA ALA A 91 0.79 -16.70 3.69
C ALA A 91 -0.51 -17.05 2.93
N LEU A 92 -1.29 -16.06 2.51
CA LEU A 92 -2.56 -16.24 1.83
C LEU A 92 -2.46 -15.89 0.34
N ALA A 93 -3.02 -16.73 -0.54
CA ALA A 93 -3.01 -16.53 -1.99
C ALA A 93 -3.77 -15.27 -2.44
N GLU A 94 -4.73 -14.84 -1.61
CA GLU A 94 -5.50 -13.61 -1.78
C GLU A 94 -4.66 -12.35 -1.51
N THR A 95 -3.58 -12.48 -0.73
CA THR A 95 -2.66 -11.38 -0.48
C THR A 95 -1.74 -11.19 -1.69
N ALA A 96 -1.77 -10.00 -2.28
CA ALA A 96 -0.99 -9.68 -3.47
C ALA A 96 0.19 -8.78 -3.15
N THR A 97 1.40 -9.31 -3.26
CA THR A 97 2.62 -8.49 -3.26
C THR A 97 2.93 -8.01 -4.68
N PHE A 98 2.92 -6.68 -4.87
CA PHE A 98 3.32 -6.03 -6.11
C PHE A 98 4.72 -5.46 -5.97
N VAL A 99 5.51 -5.60 -7.03
CA VAL A 99 6.92 -5.23 -7.05
C VAL A 99 7.22 -4.37 -8.27
N ALA A 100 8.17 -3.45 -8.10
CA ALA A 100 8.81 -2.74 -9.19
C ALA A 100 10.15 -3.42 -9.50
N LYS A 101 10.24 -4.13 -10.62
CA LYS A 101 11.47 -4.81 -11.05
C LYS A 101 12.33 -3.88 -11.88
N GLY A 102 13.42 -3.40 -11.29
CA GLY A 102 14.48 -2.66 -11.99
C GLY A 102 15.53 -3.60 -12.58
N ARG A 103 16.57 -3.03 -13.19
CA ARG A 103 17.66 -3.79 -13.83
C ARG A 103 18.47 -4.65 -12.85
N GLU A 104 18.67 -4.15 -11.63
CA GLU A 104 19.52 -4.77 -10.61
C GLU A 104 18.72 -5.53 -9.55
N GLY A 105 17.39 -5.63 -9.71
CA GLY A 105 16.51 -6.30 -8.76
C GLY A 105 15.23 -5.52 -8.47
N ILE A 106 14.55 -5.90 -7.40
CA ILE A 106 13.35 -5.22 -6.94
C ILE A 106 13.73 -3.87 -6.32
N VAL A 107 13.07 -2.80 -6.74
CA VAL A 107 13.33 -1.42 -6.31
C VAL A 107 12.10 -0.76 -5.68
N GLY A 108 10.99 -1.48 -5.57
CA GLY A 108 9.78 -1.01 -4.92
C GLY A 108 8.85 -2.17 -4.60
N VAL A 109 8.12 -2.06 -3.50
CA VAL A 109 7.20 -3.10 -3.02
C VAL A 109 5.94 -2.41 -2.50
N THR A 110 4.82 -3.08 -2.65
CA THR A 110 3.62 -2.92 -1.83
C THR A 110 2.95 -4.29 -1.70
N THR A 111 2.13 -4.47 -0.68
CA THR A 111 1.34 -5.69 -0.51
C THR A 111 -0.09 -5.28 -0.23
N VAL A 112 -1.06 -5.95 -0.85
CA VAL A 112 -2.48 -5.73 -0.63
C VAL A 112 -3.05 -6.97 0.04
N ALA A 113 -3.44 -6.85 1.30
CA ALA A 113 -4.14 -7.89 2.04
C ALA A 113 -5.65 -7.68 1.89
N ILE A 114 -6.40 -8.76 1.69
CA ILE A 114 -7.87 -8.74 1.63
C ILE A 114 -8.41 -9.19 2.98
N ASP A 115 -9.36 -8.43 3.53
CA ASP A 115 -9.96 -8.73 4.82
C ASP A 115 -10.70 -10.07 4.76
N SER A 116 -10.53 -10.87 5.82
CA SER A 116 -11.22 -12.14 5.96
C SER A 116 -11.54 -12.37 7.42
N LYS A 117 -12.61 -13.12 7.71
CA LYS A 117 -13.03 -13.37 9.08
C LYS A 117 -11.96 -14.10 9.91
N ASP A 118 -11.21 -14.99 9.25
CA ASP A 118 -10.30 -15.89 9.93
C ASP A 118 -8.91 -15.27 10.14
N MET A 119 -8.49 -14.34 9.25
CA MET A 119 -7.17 -13.68 9.35
C MET A 119 -7.24 -12.21 9.77
N GLY A 120 -8.29 -11.49 9.38
CA GLY A 120 -8.39 -10.04 9.52
C GLY A 120 -7.43 -9.27 8.62
N LEU A 121 -7.05 -8.07 9.05
CA LEU A 121 -6.12 -7.17 8.39
C LEU A 121 -4.92 -6.83 9.29
N PRO A 122 -3.73 -6.52 8.72
CA PRO A 122 -2.57 -6.11 9.49
C PRO A 122 -2.83 -4.99 10.51
N THR A 123 -3.72 -4.06 10.17
CA THR A 123 -4.02 -2.87 10.96
C THR A 123 -5.08 -3.09 12.06
N ASP A 124 -5.70 -4.27 12.16
CA ASP A 124 -6.73 -4.56 13.17
C ASP A 124 -6.27 -4.27 14.61
N LYS A 125 -5.02 -4.60 14.93
CA LYS A 125 -4.46 -4.37 16.28
C LYS A 125 -4.54 -2.91 16.73
N SER A 126 -4.44 -1.96 15.79
CA SER A 126 -4.42 -0.54 16.11
C SER A 126 -5.76 0.16 15.84
N PHE A 127 -6.58 -0.34 14.90
CA PHE A 127 -7.80 0.34 14.44
C PHE A 127 -9.02 -0.60 14.29
N ALA A 128 -9.13 -1.62 15.14
CA ALA A 128 -10.28 -2.54 15.12
C ALA A 128 -11.63 -1.81 15.21
N GLU A 129 -11.76 -0.75 16.01
CA GLU A 129 -13.02 -0.01 16.14
C GLU A 129 -13.50 0.58 14.80
N GLU A 130 -12.59 1.25 14.08
CA GLU A 130 -12.88 1.83 12.77
C GLU A 130 -13.17 0.74 11.71
N LEU A 131 -12.40 -0.35 11.71
CA LEU A 131 -12.56 -1.43 10.74
C LEU A 131 -13.81 -2.28 11.01
N ASP A 132 -14.15 -2.53 12.27
CA ASP A 132 -15.37 -3.24 12.65
C ASP A 132 -16.63 -2.45 12.31
N SER A 133 -16.58 -1.11 12.35
CA SER A 133 -17.68 -0.30 11.84
C SER A 133 -17.89 -0.54 10.35
N LEU A 134 -16.82 -0.54 9.55
CA LEU A 134 -16.92 -0.83 8.11
C LEU A 134 -17.43 -2.27 7.87
N ARG A 135 -16.92 -3.26 8.59
CA ARG A 135 -17.38 -4.65 8.49
C ARG A 135 -18.87 -4.79 8.80
N LYS A 136 -19.37 -4.10 9.84
CA LYS A 136 -20.80 -4.08 10.20
C LYS A 136 -21.68 -3.48 9.12
N ASP A 137 -21.15 -2.50 8.37
CA ASP A 137 -21.82 -1.88 7.23
C ASP A 137 -21.78 -2.76 5.96
N GLY A 138 -21.28 -3.99 6.06
CA GLY A 138 -21.19 -4.94 4.94
C GLY A 138 -20.12 -4.57 3.92
N ARG A 139 -19.13 -3.78 4.33
CA ARG A 139 -18.03 -3.33 3.47
C ARG A 139 -17.02 -4.47 3.26
N ILE A 140 -16.44 -4.52 2.06
CA ILE A 140 -15.35 -5.44 1.69
C ILE A 140 -14.05 -4.65 1.69
N ILE A 141 -13.19 -4.93 2.66
CA ILE A 141 -12.02 -4.09 2.96
C ILE A 141 -10.75 -4.76 2.42
N CYS A 142 -9.84 -3.97 1.85
CA CYS A 142 -8.46 -4.39 1.63
C CYS A 142 -7.49 -3.35 2.20
N GLU A 143 -6.31 -3.80 2.61
CA GLU A 143 -5.24 -2.96 3.14
C GLU A 143 -4.02 -2.97 2.24
N GLY A 144 -3.57 -1.79 1.80
CA GLY A 144 -2.26 -1.61 1.22
C GLY A 144 -1.21 -1.38 2.30
N THR A 145 -0.21 -2.24 2.33
CA THR A 145 0.90 -2.28 3.29
C THR A 145 2.24 -2.39 2.55
N ASN A 146 3.36 -2.39 3.29
CA ASN A 146 4.72 -2.47 2.75
C ASN A 146 5.05 -1.41 1.67
N TRP A 147 4.52 -0.18 1.77
CA TRP A 147 4.74 0.88 0.77
C TRP A 147 6.19 1.39 0.77
N LEU A 148 7.02 0.85 -0.11
CA LEU A 148 8.43 1.20 -0.17
C LEU A 148 8.95 1.38 -1.59
N VAL A 149 9.94 2.27 -1.70
CA VAL A 149 10.73 2.48 -2.92
C VAL A 149 12.18 2.66 -2.48
N ALA A 150 13.08 1.90 -3.13
CA ALA A 150 14.50 1.99 -2.91
C ALA A 150 14.99 3.43 -3.13
N PRO A 151 15.98 3.91 -2.35
CA PRO A 151 16.46 5.30 -2.44
C PRO A 151 16.76 5.78 -3.86
N SER A 152 17.31 4.90 -4.71
CA SER A 152 17.64 5.19 -6.11
C SER A 152 16.43 5.55 -6.98
N HIS A 153 15.22 5.13 -6.62
CA HIS A 153 14.00 5.30 -7.43
C HIS A 153 12.95 6.20 -6.76
N ARG A 154 13.26 6.86 -5.63
CA ARG A 154 12.28 7.67 -4.88
C ARG A 154 11.74 8.86 -5.68
N SER A 155 12.53 9.42 -6.59
CA SER A 155 12.14 10.51 -7.50
C SER A 155 11.62 9.99 -8.84
N SER A 156 10.73 9.00 -8.81
CA SER A 156 10.17 8.34 -10.01
C SER A 156 8.67 8.07 -9.85
N ALA A 157 8.06 7.53 -10.92
CA ALA A 157 6.68 7.10 -10.94
C ALA A 157 6.41 5.79 -10.18
N VAL A 158 7.44 5.09 -9.67
CA VAL A 158 7.30 3.74 -9.09
C VAL A 158 6.20 3.67 -8.01
N MET A 159 6.21 4.57 -7.01
CA MET A 159 5.19 4.56 -5.95
C MET A 159 3.78 4.77 -6.50
N SER A 160 3.64 5.71 -7.45
CA SER A 160 2.39 6.02 -8.12
C SER A 160 1.88 4.80 -8.91
N GLU A 161 2.72 4.15 -9.68
CA GLU A 161 2.34 2.99 -10.47
C GLU A 161 2.01 1.75 -9.60
N LEU A 162 2.72 1.55 -8.48
CA LEU A 162 2.35 0.55 -7.47
C LEU A 162 0.95 0.85 -6.90
N MET A 163 0.63 2.11 -6.57
CA MET A 163 -0.70 2.49 -6.09
C MET A 163 -1.82 2.25 -7.12
N ARG A 164 -1.57 2.52 -8.42
CA ARG A 164 -2.53 2.20 -9.50
C ARG A 164 -2.75 0.70 -9.63
N CYS A 165 -1.68 -0.08 -9.51
CA CYS A 165 -1.74 -1.54 -9.56
C CYS A 165 -2.55 -2.10 -8.38
N SER A 166 -2.26 -1.64 -7.16
CA SER A 166 -3.02 -2.01 -5.96
C SER A 166 -4.49 -1.63 -6.07
N PHE A 167 -4.81 -0.45 -6.63
CA PHE A 167 -6.20 -0.05 -6.89
C PHE A 167 -6.90 -1.01 -7.85
N ALA A 168 -6.25 -1.35 -8.97
CA ALA A 168 -6.82 -2.30 -9.93
C ALA A 168 -7.08 -3.67 -9.29
N HIS A 169 -6.19 -4.11 -8.40
CA HIS A 169 -6.37 -5.34 -7.63
C HIS A 169 -7.56 -5.27 -6.67
N ALA A 170 -7.69 -4.18 -5.91
CA ALA A 170 -8.81 -3.97 -5.00
C ALA A 170 -10.16 -4.00 -5.74
N VAL A 171 -10.27 -3.26 -6.85
CA VAL A 171 -11.49 -3.25 -7.68
C VAL A 171 -11.77 -4.64 -8.27
N LYS A 172 -10.76 -5.35 -8.74
CA LYS A 172 -10.93 -6.70 -9.30
C LYS A 172 -11.47 -7.71 -8.28
N ASN A 173 -11.09 -7.56 -7.01
CA ASN A 173 -11.57 -8.38 -5.91
C ASN A 173 -12.87 -7.86 -5.26
N GLY A 174 -13.53 -6.88 -5.87
CA GLY A 174 -14.81 -6.34 -5.38
C GLY A 174 -14.69 -5.59 -4.05
N CYS A 175 -13.49 -5.16 -3.66
CA CYS A 175 -13.31 -4.38 -2.45
C CYS A 175 -14.07 -3.05 -2.57
N THR A 176 -14.76 -2.67 -1.50
CA THR A 176 -15.46 -1.39 -1.38
C THR A 176 -14.60 -0.34 -0.70
N ASP A 177 -13.57 -0.75 0.04
CA ASP A 177 -12.70 0.14 0.81
C ASP A 177 -11.26 -0.27 0.69
N PHE A 178 -10.42 0.67 0.25
CA PHE A 178 -8.98 0.53 0.29
C PHE A 178 -8.47 1.33 1.48
N ILE A 179 -7.93 0.66 2.49
CA ILE A 179 -7.31 1.30 3.65
C ILE A 179 -5.78 1.23 3.63
N GLY A 180 -5.17 2.07 4.45
CA GLY A 180 -3.74 1.97 4.76
C GLY A 180 -3.38 2.75 6.01
N THR A 181 -2.33 2.30 6.71
CA THR A 181 -1.72 3.03 7.82
C THR A 181 -0.55 3.83 7.31
N VAL A 182 -0.56 5.12 7.63
CA VAL A 182 0.43 6.06 7.09
C VAL A 182 0.90 6.99 8.19
N SER A 183 2.17 7.39 8.15
CA SER A 183 2.67 8.43 9.05
C SER A 183 1.84 9.71 8.87
N PRO A 184 1.50 10.47 9.94
CA PRO A 184 0.66 11.66 9.87
C PRO A 184 1.12 12.70 8.83
N GLY A 185 2.44 12.82 8.62
CA GLY A 185 3.03 13.69 7.59
C GLY A 185 2.62 13.34 6.16
N HIS A 186 2.30 12.06 5.89
CA HIS A 186 1.89 11.54 4.59
C HIS A 186 0.38 11.55 4.35
N ALA A 187 -0.46 11.71 5.39
CA ALA A 187 -1.92 11.74 5.23
C ALA A 187 -2.37 12.75 4.17
N ARG A 188 -1.69 13.91 4.11
CA ARG A 188 -2.00 14.94 3.11
C ARG A 188 -1.71 14.50 1.67
N PHE A 189 -0.77 13.58 1.44
CA PHE A 189 -0.49 13.02 0.11
C PHE A 189 -1.62 12.07 -0.29
N TYR A 190 -2.02 11.17 0.61
CA TYR A 190 -3.17 10.29 0.42
C TYR A 190 -4.48 11.06 0.17
N ASN A 191 -4.68 12.21 0.82
CA ASN A 191 -5.85 13.06 0.54
C ASN A 191 -5.88 13.63 -0.88
N LEU A 192 -4.72 13.82 -1.53
CA LEU A 192 -4.70 14.24 -2.95
C LEU A 192 -5.11 13.09 -3.86
N LEU A 193 -4.84 11.85 -3.44
CA LEU A 193 -5.28 10.62 -4.07
C LEU A 193 -6.74 10.27 -3.75
N GLY A 194 -7.46 11.16 -3.06
CA GLY A 194 -8.87 10.98 -2.75
C GLY A 194 -9.15 10.15 -1.50
N PHE A 195 -8.13 9.76 -0.73
CA PHE A 195 -8.32 9.13 0.56
C PHE A 195 -8.82 10.16 1.60
N GLU A 196 -9.52 9.67 2.60
CA GLU A 196 -9.90 10.38 3.82
C GLU A 196 -9.20 9.77 5.04
N THR A 197 -8.94 10.57 6.07
CA THR A 197 -8.45 10.07 7.37
C THR A 197 -9.63 9.67 8.23
N ILE A 198 -9.70 8.40 8.64
CA ILE A 198 -10.81 7.85 9.43
C ILE A 198 -10.41 7.43 10.84
N GLY A 199 -9.11 7.26 11.12
CA GLY A 199 -8.60 6.91 12.45
C GLY A 199 -7.69 7.99 13.03
N SER A 200 -7.79 8.19 14.35
CA SER A 200 -6.93 9.13 15.07
C SER A 200 -5.48 8.65 15.18
N GLN A 201 -4.55 9.60 15.32
CA GLN A 201 -3.12 9.29 15.43
C GLN A 201 -2.83 8.43 16.66
N ARG A 202 -2.12 7.30 16.47
CA ARG A 202 -1.69 6.37 17.52
C ARG A 202 -0.47 5.57 17.06
N SER A 203 0.20 4.87 17.98
CA SER A 203 1.32 3.98 17.62
C SER A 203 0.81 2.73 16.90
N TYR A 204 1.50 2.31 15.84
CA TYR A 204 1.26 1.07 15.10
C TYR A 204 1.80 -0.16 15.85
N SER A 205 2.83 0.02 16.66
CA SER A 205 3.51 -1.04 17.41
C SER A 205 3.55 -0.71 18.90
N ASP A 206 3.47 -1.77 19.72
CA ASP A 206 3.68 -1.69 21.17
C ASP A 206 5.17 -1.73 21.55
N GLU A 207 6.04 -2.19 20.65
CA GLU A 207 7.48 -2.32 20.89
C GLU A 207 8.26 -1.06 20.48
N ILE A 208 7.82 -0.41 19.39
CA ILE A 208 8.47 0.73 18.78
C ILE A 208 7.41 1.81 18.59
N ASP A 209 7.70 3.04 19.04
CA ASP A 209 6.81 4.18 18.79
C ASP A 209 6.80 4.52 17.30
N ASP A 210 5.74 4.08 16.61
CA ASP A 210 5.51 4.34 15.19
C ASP A 210 4.15 5.02 15.00
N GLN A 211 4.14 6.34 15.03
CA GLN A 211 2.93 7.14 14.96
C GLN A 211 2.30 7.09 13.56
N VAL A 212 1.09 6.56 13.48
CA VAL A 212 0.31 6.39 12.24
C VAL A 212 -1.11 6.94 12.37
N VAL A 213 -1.73 7.21 11.22
CA VAL A 213 -3.18 7.43 11.08
C VAL A 213 -3.74 6.45 10.06
N LEU A 214 -5.02 6.09 10.22
CA LEU A 214 -5.74 5.27 9.26
C LEU A 214 -6.34 6.14 8.16
N VAL A 215 -6.02 5.83 6.91
CA VAL A 215 -6.63 6.45 5.72
C VAL A 215 -7.46 5.43 4.95
N ARG A 216 -8.49 5.92 4.26
CA ARG A 216 -9.46 5.12 3.51
C ARG A 216 -9.78 5.77 2.18
N LEU A 217 -9.86 4.98 1.11
CA LEU A 217 -10.47 5.35 -0.16
C LEU A 217 -11.76 4.55 -0.33
N ASP A 218 -12.89 5.25 -0.38
CA ASP A 218 -14.20 4.65 -0.67
C ASP A 218 -14.30 4.33 -2.17
N LEU A 219 -14.08 3.06 -2.51
CA LEU A 219 -14.12 2.56 -3.89
C LEU A 219 -15.54 2.51 -4.43
N LEU A 220 -16.53 2.23 -3.58
CA LEU A 220 -17.94 2.15 -3.97
C LEU A 220 -18.45 3.53 -4.44
N GLY A 221 -18.07 4.58 -3.71
CA GLY A 221 -18.45 5.96 -4.03
C GLY A 221 -17.78 6.55 -5.28
N LEU A 222 -16.67 5.96 -5.77
CA LEU A 222 -15.93 6.53 -6.92
C LEU A 222 -16.74 6.57 -8.20
N GLY A 223 -17.62 5.59 -8.43
CA GLY A 223 -18.47 5.54 -9.62
C GLY A 223 -19.36 6.77 -9.75
N GLU A 224 -20.10 7.08 -8.68
CA GLU A 224 -20.95 8.28 -8.64
C GLU A 224 -20.12 9.56 -8.56
N ARG A 225 -19.03 9.59 -7.78
CA ARG A 225 -18.12 10.75 -7.67
C ARG A 225 -17.58 11.19 -9.04
N PHE A 226 -17.28 10.23 -9.91
CA PHE A 226 -16.68 10.49 -11.22
C PHE A 226 -17.66 10.43 -12.39
N LYS A 227 -18.97 10.29 -12.14
CA LYS A 227 -20.00 10.12 -13.17
C LYS A 227 -19.96 11.22 -14.23
N ASP A 228 -19.97 12.46 -13.79
CA ASP A 228 -20.01 13.65 -14.66
C ASP A 228 -18.63 14.31 -14.87
N VAL A 229 -17.57 13.73 -14.31
CA VAL A 229 -16.20 14.21 -14.47
C VAL A 229 -15.61 13.65 -15.77
N LYS A 230 -15.00 14.47 -16.62
CA LYS A 230 -14.27 13.94 -17.79
C LYS A 230 -12.81 13.67 -17.38
N PRO A 231 -12.17 12.58 -17.87
CA PRO A 231 -10.78 12.28 -17.53
C PRO A 231 -9.77 13.38 -17.89
N ASP A 232 -10.09 14.21 -18.89
CA ASP A 232 -9.25 15.32 -19.34
C ASP A 232 -9.69 16.68 -18.78
N ASP A 233 -10.66 16.72 -17.85
CA ASP A 233 -11.00 17.95 -17.14
C ASP A 233 -9.80 18.44 -16.33
N GLU A 234 -9.56 19.76 -16.36
CA GLU A 234 -8.52 20.37 -15.55
C GLU A 234 -8.87 20.28 -14.06
N GLY A 235 -7.95 19.73 -13.26
CA GLY A 235 -8.08 19.67 -11.80
C GLY A 235 -7.91 18.27 -11.23
N VAL A 236 -8.14 18.15 -9.92
CA VAL A 236 -7.87 16.92 -9.17
C VAL A 236 -8.85 15.80 -9.53
N GLU A 237 -10.14 16.09 -9.72
CA GLU A 237 -11.13 15.04 -10.03
C GLU A 237 -10.88 14.40 -11.40
N GLY A 238 -10.63 15.21 -12.44
CA GLY A 238 -10.26 14.71 -13.78
C GLY A 238 -8.99 13.87 -13.72
N PHE A 239 -7.96 14.35 -13.00
CA PHE A 239 -6.74 13.60 -12.73
C PHE A 239 -7.02 12.24 -12.06
N LEU A 240 -7.81 12.20 -10.98
CA LEU A 240 -8.09 10.96 -10.26
C LEU A 240 -8.89 9.97 -11.11
N LYS A 241 -9.90 10.44 -11.86
CA LYS A 241 -10.65 9.60 -12.80
C LYS A 241 -9.71 8.99 -13.84
N LYS A 242 -8.80 9.78 -14.41
CA LYS A 242 -7.80 9.29 -15.36
C LYS A 242 -6.85 8.28 -14.73
N TYR A 243 -6.28 8.63 -13.59
CA TYR A 243 -5.30 7.86 -12.84
C TYR A 243 -5.81 6.46 -12.43
N TYR A 244 -7.02 6.39 -11.86
CA TYR A 244 -7.59 5.15 -11.33
C TYR A 244 -8.39 4.34 -12.34
N ILE A 245 -9.15 5.02 -13.20
CA ILE A 245 -10.18 4.38 -14.03
C ILE A 245 -9.82 4.44 -15.51
N ALA A 246 -9.69 5.63 -16.09
CA ALA A 246 -9.68 5.77 -17.54
C ALA A 246 -8.35 5.32 -18.20
N ASP A 247 -7.22 5.48 -17.50
CA ASP A 247 -5.89 5.20 -18.03
C ASP A 247 -5.15 4.12 -17.23
N ASN A 248 -5.79 3.42 -16.29
CA ASN A 248 -5.10 2.44 -15.45
C ASN A 248 -4.81 1.13 -16.21
N PRO A 249 -3.55 0.83 -16.59
CA PRO A 249 -3.24 -0.30 -17.46
C PRO A 249 -3.23 -1.63 -16.69
N TYR A 250 -3.35 -1.62 -15.36
CA TYR A 250 -3.20 -2.83 -14.55
C TYR A 250 -4.46 -3.70 -14.52
N HIS A 251 -5.63 -3.12 -14.79
CA HIS A 251 -6.91 -3.84 -14.82
C HIS A 251 -6.88 -5.10 -15.72
N ARG A 252 -6.14 -5.06 -16.82
CA ARG A 252 -5.99 -6.20 -17.76
C ARG A 252 -5.06 -7.31 -17.26
N TYR A 253 -4.21 -7.07 -16.25
CA TYR A 253 -3.21 -8.03 -15.79
C TYR A 253 -3.61 -8.78 -14.52
N ILE A 254 -4.46 -8.18 -13.67
CA ILE A 254 -4.75 -8.73 -12.34
C ILE A 254 -5.22 -10.18 -12.38
N SER A 255 -6.16 -10.52 -13.28
CA SER A 255 -6.69 -11.90 -13.36
C SER A 255 -5.61 -12.92 -13.72
N THR A 256 -4.71 -12.57 -14.64
CA THR A 256 -3.59 -13.43 -15.04
C THR A 256 -2.60 -13.61 -13.90
N TRP A 257 -2.27 -12.53 -13.20
CA TRP A 257 -1.39 -12.58 -12.04
C TRP A 257 -1.99 -13.35 -10.86
N GLN A 258 -3.31 -13.28 -10.67
CA GLN A 258 -3.99 -14.13 -9.68
C GLN A 258 -3.81 -15.60 -10.02
N MET A 259 -4.10 -16.02 -11.26
CA MET A 259 -3.91 -17.42 -11.67
C MET A 259 -2.48 -17.94 -11.51
N LEU A 260 -1.46 -17.08 -11.69
CA LEU A 260 -0.07 -17.45 -11.47
C LEU A 260 0.27 -17.53 -9.98
N SER A 261 -0.29 -16.63 -9.17
CA SER A 261 -0.17 -16.68 -7.71
C SER A 261 -0.84 -17.94 -7.16
N ASP A 262 -2.06 -18.27 -7.60
CA ASP A 262 -2.78 -19.46 -7.16
C ASP A 262 -1.94 -20.72 -7.39
N ARG A 263 -1.32 -20.85 -8.58
CA ARG A 263 -0.41 -21.98 -8.87
C ARG A 263 0.83 -22.05 -7.97
N LEU A 264 1.33 -20.90 -7.49
CA LEU A 264 2.43 -20.88 -6.52
C LEU A 264 1.94 -21.35 -5.15
N PHE A 265 0.76 -20.91 -4.74
CA PHE A 265 0.16 -21.26 -3.45
C PHE A 265 -0.50 -22.65 -3.44
N ASP A 266 -0.71 -23.27 -4.60
CA ASP A 266 -1.10 -24.67 -4.75
C ASP A 266 0.12 -25.62 -4.65
N ASP A 267 1.34 -25.09 -4.58
CA ASP A 267 2.59 -25.85 -4.51
C ASP A 267 3.10 -25.91 -3.05
N PRO A 268 2.82 -27.00 -2.31
CA PRO A 268 3.17 -27.11 -0.91
C PRO A 268 4.68 -26.98 -0.66
N ASP A 269 5.51 -27.58 -1.50
CA ASP A 269 6.97 -27.57 -1.32
C ASP A 269 7.51 -26.15 -1.36
N LYS A 270 7.00 -25.32 -2.27
CA LYS A 270 7.37 -23.89 -2.37
C LYS A 270 6.89 -23.08 -1.17
N LEU A 271 5.68 -23.35 -0.66
CA LEU A 271 5.17 -22.68 0.53
C LEU A 271 6.01 -23.03 1.76
N ARG A 272 6.36 -24.30 1.93
CA ARG A 272 7.24 -24.75 3.01
C ARG A 272 8.62 -24.11 2.91
N GLU A 273 9.24 -24.15 1.73
CA GLU A 273 10.55 -23.53 1.49
C GLU A 273 10.52 -22.04 1.91
N MET A 274 9.55 -21.28 1.39
CA MET A 274 9.51 -19.84 1.57
C MET A 274 9.16 -19.42 3.00
N PHE A 275 8.11 -19.99 3.58
CA PHE A 275 7.59 -19.55 4.86
C PHE A 275 8.25 -20.27 6.04
N VAL A 276 8.45 -21.58 5.95
CA VAL A 276 8.97 -22.37 7.08
C VAL A 276 10.49 -22.37 7.07
N ASP A 277 11.10 -22.85 5.99
CA ASP A 277 12.54 -23.12 5.96
C ASP A 277 13.37 -21.83 5.89
N ILE A 278 12.94 -20.88 5.07
CA ILE A 278 13.61 -19.57 4.91
C ILE A 278 13.02 -18.53 5.86
N GLY A 279 11.70 -18.43 5.90
CA GLY A 279 10.99 -17.34 6.55
C GLY A 279 10.85 -17.43 8.08
N ASN A 280 11.10 -18.60 8.67
CA ASN A 280 10.87 -18.91 10.08
C ASN A 280 9.48 -18.42 10.56
N PHE A 281 8.43 -18.74 9.79
CA PHE A 281 7.08 -18.21 9.93
C PHE A 281 6.32 -18.75 11.14
N LEU A 282 6.47 -20.04 11.47
CA LEU A 282 5.63 -20.73 12.46
C LEU A 282 5.64 -20.06 13.85
N PRO A 283 6.80 -19.64 14.41
CA PRO A 283 6.83 -18.99 15.72
C PRO A 283 6.11 -17.63 15.78
N ARG A 284 5.79 -17.02 14.62
CA ARG A 284 5.12 -15.72 14.52
C ARG A 284 3.60 -15.82 14.47
N CYS A 285 3.05 -17.03 14.46
CA CYS A 285 1.64 -17.29 14.29
C CYS A 285 0.99 -17.71 15.62
N ASP A 286 -0.18 -17.15 15.93
CA ASP A 286 -1.03 -17.69 16.98
C ASP A 286 -1.80 -18.93 16.49
N ALA A 287 -2.52 -19.60 17.40
CA ALA A 287 -3.23 -20.83 17.07
C ALA A 287 -4.27 -20.64 15.95
N ASN A 288 -4.99 -19.51 15.96
CA ASN A 288 -5.99 -19.19 14.94
C ASN A 288 -5.34 -18.94 13.58
N THR A 289 -4.21 -18.24 13.55
CA THR A 289 -3.42 -18.01 12.33
C THR A 289 -2.93 -19.34 11.77
N LEU A 290 -2.38 -20.23 12.61
CA LEU A 290 -1.89 -21.53 12.18
C LEU A 290 -3.03 -22.39 11.60
N GLU A 291 -4.20 -22.41 12.22
CA GLU A 291 -5.38 -23.11 11.69
C GLU A 291 -5.84 -22.54 10.34
N THR A 292 -5.83 -21.20 10.23
CA THR A 292 -6.19 -20.46 9.01
C THR A 292 -5.22 -20.75 7.86
N VAL A 293 -3.92 -20.89 8.16
CA VAL A 293 -2.90 -21.27 7.17
C VAL A 293 -2.97 -22.76 6.86
N ALA A 294 -3.13 -23.63 7.85
CA ALA A 294 -3.25 -25.08 7.68
C ALA A 294 -4.42 -25.44 6.76
N SER A 295 -5.57 -24.80 6.95
CA SER A 295 -6.75 -25.03 6.12
C SER A 295 -6.55 -24.63 4.66
N ARG A 296 -5.64 -23.67 4.38
CA ARG A 296 -5.32 -23.22 3.02
C ARG A 296 -4.19 -24.01 2.37
N TRP A 297 -3.17 -24.39 3.13
CA TRP A 297 -2.00 -25.12 2.61
C TRP A 297 -2.18 -26.64 2.64
N GLY A 298 -3.14 -27.14 3.43
CA GLY A 298 -3.28 -28.55 3.77
C GLY A 298 -2.60 -28.89 5.10
N ASN A 299 -3.29 -29.68 5.93
CA ASN A 299 -2.89 -29.96 7.32
C ASN A 299 -1.51 -30.65 7.48
N GLU A 300 -0.96 -31.25 6.43
CA GLU A 300 0.33 -31.97 6.48
C GLU A 300 1.55 -31.02 6.34
N MET A 301 1.30 -29.72 6.16
CA MET A 301 2.31 -28.74 5.76
C MET A 301 2.96 -27.94 6.89
N LEU A 302 2.37 -27.92 8.10
CA LEU A 302 2.84 -27.16 9.25
C LEU A 302 3.52 -28.04 10.30
#